data_AF-A0A4Y3VHH0-F1
#
_entry.id   AF-A0A4Y3VHH0-F1
#
_cell.length_a   1.000
_cell.length_b   1.000
_cell.length_c   1.000
_cell.angle_alpha   90.00
_cell.angle_beta   90.00
_cell.angle_gamma   90.00
#
_symmetry.space_group_name_H-M   'P 1'
#
loop_
_entity.id
_entity.type
_entity.pdbx_description
1 polymer ?
#
loop_
_entity_poly.entity_id
_entity_poly.type
_entity_poly.pdbx_seq_one_letter_code
_entity_poly.pdbx_strand_id
1 'polypeptide(L)'
;MPGSTTGALAPVTAEELDERVATYRRLAEGRKEPAELNVLIQMVAVTEDREGAVRPMLPHVPHLSLEQALELPILLTGTLDEIVDQVRRQRERYGFSYLTVLEPYMEAFAPVIAALRGE
;
A
#
# COMPACT_ATOMS: atom_id res chain seq x y z
N MET A 1 21.94 19.79 4.41
CA MET A 1 22.55 19.88 3.06
C MET A 1 21.44 20.22 2.07
N PRO A 2 21.60 21.26 1.23
CA PRO A 2 20.66 21.51 0.13
C PRO A 2 20.55 20.25 -0.75
N GLY A 3 19.34 19.76 -1.00
CA GLY A 3 19.09 18.51 -1.75
C GLY A 3 19.11 17.22 -0.93
N SER A 4 19.23 17.29 0.40
CA SER A 4 19.10 16.11 1.27
C SER A 4 17.65 15.61 1.32
N THR A 5 17.42 14.37 0.93
CA THR A 5 16.11 13.69 1.05
C THR A 5 15.92 12.97 2.40
N THR A 6 16.90 13.05 3.30
CA THR A 6 16.80 12.50 4.67
C THR A 6 15.55 13.06 5.37
N GLY A 7 14.63 12.17 5.75
CA GLY A 7 13.35 12.52 6.38
C GLY A 7 12.20 12.77 5.40
N ALA A 8 12.44 12.77 4.08
CA ALA A 8 11.38 12.79 3.10
C ALA A 8 10.68 11.42 3.07
N LEU A 9 9.35 11.43 3.10
CA LEU A 9 8.54 10.24 2.88
C LEU A 9 8.47 9.99 1.38
N ALA A 10 9.25 9.02 0.90
CA ALA A 10 9.14 8.50 -0.45
C ALA A 10 8.44 7.13 -0.40
N PRO A 11 7.45 6.88 -1.27
CA PRO A 11 6.87 5.57 -1.39
C PRO A 11 7.91 4.56 -1.90
N VAL A 12 7.64 3.29 -1.67
CA VAL A 12 8.42 2.20 -2.27
C VAL A 12 7.61 1.45 -3.29
N THR A 13 8.27 1.02 -4.35
CA THR A 13 7.63 0.25 -5.41
C THR A 13 7.22 -1.13 -4.89
N ALA A 14 6.35 -1.81 -5.63
CA ALA A 14 5.95 -3.17 -5.32
C ALA A 14 7.14 -4.15 -5.28
N GLU A 15 8.14 -3.95 -6.14
CA GLU A 15 9.37 -4.75 -6.22
C GLU A 15 10.30 -4.48 -5.03
N GLU A 16 10.53 -3.21 -4.69
CA GLU A 16 11.31 -2.86 -3.49
C GLU A 16 10.65 -3.38 -2.21
N LEU A 17 9.32 -3.42 -2.18
CA LEU A 17 8.58 -4.00 -1.06
C LEU A 17 8.74 -5.52 -1.00
N ASP A 18 8.76 -6.23 -2.13
CA ASP A 18 9.07 -7.67 -2.16
C ASP A 18 10.44 -7.94 -1.55
N GLU A 19 11.46 -7.19 -1.96
CA GLU A 19 12.83 -7.35 -1.45
C GLU A 19 12.91 -7.12 0.08
N ARG A 20 12.18 -6.13 0.59
CA ARG A 20 12.11 -5.84 2.03
C ARG A 20 11.41 -6.93 2.80
N VAL A 21 10.28 -7.42 2.29
CA VAL A 21 9.52 -8.53 2.90
C VAL A 21 10.35 -9.81 2.87
N ALA A 22 11.01 -10.13 1.75
CA ALA A 22 11.91 -11.28 1.63
C ALA A 22 13.08 -11.19 2.60
N THR A 23 13.69 -10.01 2.74
CA THR A 23 14.76 -9.75 3.72
C THR A 23 14.28 -9.97 5.15
N TYR A 24 13.11 -9.44 5.50
CA TYR A 24 12.50 -9.70 6.80
C TYR A 24 12.28 -11.19 7.04
N ARG A 25 11.66 -11.91 6.10
CA ARG A 25 11.38 -13.34 6.22
C ARG A 25 12.65 -14.14 6.50
N ARG A 26 13.73 -13.89 5.74
CA ARG A 26 15.05 -14.50 5.94
C ARG A 26 15.63 -14.21 7.32
N LEU A 27 15.56 -12.97 7.79
CA LEU A 27 16.09 -12.57 9.11
C LEU A 27 15.19 -13.01 10.27
N ALA A 28 13.94 -13.38 10.00
CA ALA A 28 13.00 -13.90 10.97
C ALA A 28 13.05 -15.44 11.08
N GLU A 29 13.83 -16.13 10.24
CA GLU A 29 14.04 -17.57 10.32
C GLU A 29 14.53 -17.96 11.73
N GLY A 30 13.87 -18.97 12.32
CA GLY A 30 14.18 -19.44 13.67
C GLY A 30 13.47 -18.71 14.80
N ARG A 31 12.70 -17.64 14.53
CA ARG A 31 11.78 -17.08 15.53
C ARG A 31 10.66 -18.07 15.78
N LYS A 32 10.35 -18.34 17.06
CA LYS A 32 9.20 -19.16 17.46
C LYS A 32 7.89 -18.63 16.88
N GLU A 33 7.76 -17.30 16.87
CA GLU A 33 6.62 -16.56 16.35
C GLU A 33 7.16 -15.37 15.52
N PRO A 34 6.95 -15.37 14.20
CA PRO A 34 7.22 -14.19 13.38
C PRO A 34 6.36 -13.00 13.80
N ALA A 35 6.82 -11.78 13.56
CA ALA A 35 6.00 -10.59 13.76
C ALA A 35 4.83 -10.58 12.77
N GLU A 36 3.67 -10.12 13.25
CA GLU A 36 2.56 -9.75 12.38
C GLU A 36 2.97 -8.55 11.52
N LEU A 37 2.78 -8.68 10.21
CA LEU A 37 3.17 -7.64 9.27
C LEU A 37 2.03 -6.65 9.09
N ASN A 38 2.39 -5.37 9.21
CA ASN A 38 1.48 -4.25 9.03
C ASN A 38 1.96 -3.36 7.89
N VAL A 39 1.00 -2.76 7.18
CA VAL A 39 1.27 -1.71 6.20
C VAL A 39 0.34 -0.52 6.42
N LEU A 40 0.90 0.68 6.28
CA LEU A 40 0.17 1.94 6.32
C LEU A 40 -0.29 2.30 4.91
N ILE A 41 -1.60 2.33 4.72
CA ILE A 41 -2.25 2.81 3.50
C ILE A 41 -2.27 4.34 3.52
N GLN A 42 -1.64 4.94 2.51
CA GLN A 42 -1.48 6.39 2.38
C GLN A 42 -2.67 7.06 1.71
N MET A 43 -3.43 6.31 0.91
CA MET A 43 -4.59 6.84 0.19
C MET A 43 -5.58 5.71 -0.09
N VAL A 44 -6.87 6.03 0.06
CA VAL A 44 -7.97 5.21 -0.43
C VAL A 44 -8.89 6.09 -1.26
N ALA A 45 -9.22 5.65 -2.47
CA ALA A 45 -10.14 6.35 -3.36
C ALA A 45 -10.96 5.34 -4.16
N VAL A 46 -12.22 5.18 -3.79
CA VAL A 46 -13.18 4.37 -4.55
C VAL A 46 -13.68 5.18 -5.74
N THR A 47 -13.28 4.80 -6.95
CA THR A 47 -13.55 5.57 -8.19
C THR A 47 -13.39 4.70 -9.44
N GLU A 48 -14.11 5.05 -10.51
CA GLU A 48 -13.89 4.49 -11.85
C GLU A 48 -12.68 5.16 -12.56
N ASP A 49 -12.27 6.36 -12.14
CA ASP A 49 -11.14 7.11 -12.71
C ASP A 49 -9.90 7.01 -11.81
N ARG A 50 -9.20 5.87 -11.91
CA ARG A 50 -7.98 5.57 -11.13
C ARG A 50 -6.86 6.56 -11.40
N GLU A 51 -6.64 6.87 -12.66
CA GLU A 51 -5.60 7.81 -13.08
C GLU A 51 -5.89 9.22 -12.53
N GLY A 52 -7.12 9.70 -12.68
CA GLY A 52 -7.54 11.00 -12.18
C GLY A 52 -7.33 11.17 -10.68
N ALA A 53 -7.57 10.10 -9.90
CA ALA A 53 -7.36 10.12 -8.46
C ALA A 53 -5.87 10.13 -8.05
N VAL A 54 -4.98 9.50 -8.81
CA VAL A 54 -3.53 9.42 -8.50
C VAL A 54 -2.74 10.61 -9.05
N ARG A 55 -3.16 11.21 -10.17
CA ARG A 55 -2.48 12.36 -10.80
C ARG A 55 -2.10 13.49 -9.83
N PRO A 56 -2.94 13.92 -8.87
CA PRO A 56 -2.58 14.97 -7.91
C PRO A 56 -1.40 14.63 -7.00
N MET A 57 -1.06 13.35 -6.83
CA MET A 57 0.06 12.91 -6.00
C MET A 57 1.41 12.99 -6.73
N LEU A 58 1.44 12.91 -8.06
CA LEU A 58 2.67 12.85 -8.85
C LEU A 58 3.70 13.96 -8.55
N PRO A 59 3.31 15.23 -8.30
CA PRO A 59 4.27 16.26 -7.91
C PRO A 59 5.04 15.97 -6.61
N HIS A 60 4.48 15.13 -5.72
CA HIS A 60 5.11 14.72 -4.47
C HIS A 60 6.03 13.50 -4.63
N VAL A 61 5.93 12.79 -5.76
CA VAL A 61 6.70 11.58 -6.07
C VAL A 61 7.35 11.69 -7.45
N PRO A 62 8.20 12.71 -7.70
CA PRO A 62 8.67 13.07 -9.03
C PRO A 62 9.56 12.00 -9.71
N HIS A 63 9.93 10.95 -8.98
CA HIS A 63 10.71 9.82 -9.47
C HIS A 63 9.84 8.68 -10.03
N LEU A 64 8.51 8.77 -9.92
CA LEU A 64 7.57 7.75 -10.41
C LEU A 64 6.77 8.27 -11.60
N SER A 65 6.56 7.41 -12.59
CA SER A 65 5.52 7.61 -13.61
C SER A 65 4.12 7.43 -13.03
N LEU A 66 3.08 7.84 -13.76
CA LEU A 66 1.69 7.57 -13.38
C LEU A 66 1.41 6.08 -13.22
N GLU A 67 1.92 5.26 -14.14
CA GLU A 67 1.80 3.81 -14.11
C GLU A 67 2.48 3.24 -12.86
N GLN A 68 3.71 3.67 -12.54
CA GLN A 68 4.40 3.23 -11.33
C GLN A 68 3.68 3.68 -10.06
N ALA A 69 3.09 4.88 -10.05
CA ALA A 69 2.32 5.38 -8.92
C ALA A 69 1.04 4.56 -8.70
N LEU A 70 0.35 4.13 -9.77
CA LEU A 70 -0.84 3.29 -9.68
C LEU A 70 -0.55 1.89 -9.12
N GLU A 71 0.67 1.39 -9.31
CA GLU A 71 1.13 0.09 -8.79
C GLU A 71 1.66 0.16 -7.35
N LEU A 72 1.68 1.34 -6.72
CA LEU A 72 2.15 1.47 -5.35
C LEU A 72 1.25 0.69 -4.37
N PRO A 73 1.80 -0.24 -3.56
CA PRO A 73 1.00 -1.03 -2.62
C PRO A 73 0.27 -0.21 -1.56
N ILE A 74 0.75 1.01 -1.28
CA ILE A 74 0.20 1.91 -0.27
C ILE A 74 -0.94 2.80 -0.78
N LEU A 75 -1.33 2.67 -2.06
CA LEU A 75 -2.49 3.33 -2.64
C LEU A 75 -3.56 2.29 -2.98
N LEU A 76 -4.76 2.49 -2.46
CA LEU A 76 -5.93 1.69 -2.77
C LEU A 76 -6.91 2.54 -3.57
N THR A 77 -6.72 2.56 -4.88
CA THR A 77 -7.47 3.43 -5.80
C THR A 77 -8.09 2.58 -6.90
N GLY A 78 -9.41 2.68 -7.07
CA GLY A 78 -10.17 1.94 -8.08
C GLY A 78 -11.59 1.66 -7.65
N THR A 79 -12.28 0.81 -8.39
CA THR A 79 -13.58 0.29 -7.99
C THR A 79 -13.44 -0.48 -6.67
N LEU A 80 -14.55 -0.69 -5.96
CA LEU A 80 -14.54 -1.45 -4.70
C LEU A 80 -13.93 -2.84 -4.90
N ASP A 81 -14.32 -3.54 -5.98
CA ASP A 81 -13.84 -4.88 -6.28
C ASP A 81 -12.34 -4.90 -6.57
N GLU A 82 -11.83 -3.93 -7.35
CA GLU A 82 -10.39 -3.81 -7.61
C GLU A 82 -9.58 -3.59 -6.33
N ILE A 83 -10.08 -2.75 -5.41
CA ILE A 83 -9.43 -2.46 -4.13
C ILE A 83 -9.44 -3.71 -3.23
N VAL A 84 -10.59 -4.39 -3.13
CA VAL A 84 -10.71 -5.64 -2.35
C VAL A 84 -9.75 -6.68 -2.89
N ASP A 85 -9.69 -6.86 -4.21
CA ASP A 85 -8.77 -7.82 -4.83
C ASP A 85 -7.31 -7.39 -4.66
N GLN A 86 -7.00 -6.10 -4.67
CA GLN A 86 -5.66 -5.61 -4.35
C GLN A 86 -5.27 -5.95 -2.91
N VAL A 87 -6.17 -5.77 -1.93
CA VAL A 87 -5.91 -6.15 -0.54
C VAL A 87 -5.67 -7.66 -0.42
N ARG A 88 -6.44 -8.50 -1.10
CA ARG A 88 -6.21 -9.95 -1.15
C ARG A 88 -4.86 -10.29 -1.76
N ARG A 89 -4.51 -9.70 -2.92
CA ARG A 89 -3.20 -9.86 -3.55
C ARG A 89 -2.05 -9.44 -2.63
N GLN A 90 -2.23 -8.37 -1.84
CA GLN A 90 -1.22 -7.95 -0.87
C GLN A 90 -1.05 -8.94 0.28
N ARG A 91 -2.15 -9.51 0.78
CA ARG A 91 -2.12 -10.59 1.78
C ARG A 91 -1.38 -11.81 1.23
N GLU A 92 -1.68 -12.23 -0.01
CA GLU A 92 -1.04 -13.39 -0.65
C GLU A 92 0.45 -13.16 -0.95
N ARG A 93 0.79 -12.02 -1.56
CA ARG A 93 2.17 -11.70 -1.97
C ARG A 93 3.06 -11.39 -0.76
N TYR A 94 2.62 -10.48 0.09
CA TYR A 94 3.44 -9.91 1.16
C TYR A 94 3.16 -10.53 2.54
N GLY A 95 1.96 -11.06 2.77
CA GLY A 95 1.54 -11.55 4.08
C GLY A 95 1.02 -10.45 5.02
N PHE A 96 0.60 -9.29 4.50
CA PHE A 96 -0.03 -8.26 5.33
C PHE A 96 -1.43 -8.71 5.76
N SER A 97 -1.59 -9.00 7.05
CA SER A 97 -2.88 -9.28 7.69
C SER A 97 -3.46 -8.07 8.42
N TYR A 98 -2.63 -7.07 8.71
CA TYR A 98 -3.00 -5.87 9.45
C TYR A 98 -2.76 -4.61 8.61
N LEU A 99 -3.82 -3.85 8.36
CA LEU A 99 -3.77 -2.61 7.58
C LEU A 99 -4.05 -1.41 8.49
N THR A 100 -3.20 -0.40 8.42
CA THR A 100 -3.46 0.90 9.04
C THR A 100 -3.93 1.86 7.96
N VAL A 101 -5.06 2.54 8.17
CA VAL A 101 -5.63 3.53 7.25
C VAL A 101 -5.64 4.89 7.92
N LEU A 102 -5.21 5.93 7.22
CA LEU A 102 -5.24 7.30 7.75
C LEU A 102 -6.69 7.78 7.93
N GLU A 103 -6.93 8.58 8.97
CA GLU A 103 -8.24 9.12 9.34
C GLU A 103 -9.06 9.68 8.14
N PRO A 104 -8.48 10.51 7.24
CA PRO A 104 -9.24 11.07 6.11
C PRO A 104 -9.82 10.03 5.15
N TYR A 105 -9.29 8.81 5.15
CA TYR A 105 -9.66 7.73 4.25
C TYR A 105 -10.48 6.63 4.92
N MET A 106 -10.78 6.73 6.22
CA MET A 106 -11.50 5.68 6.94
C MET A 106 -12.89 5.40 6.35
N GLU A 107 -13.66 6.45 6.05
CA GLU A 107 -15.00 6.30 5.45
C GLU A 107 -14.94 5.68 4.05
N ALA A 108 -13.94 6.08 3.23
CA ALA A 108 -13.72 5.49 1.91
C ALA A 108 -13.31 4.01 2.00
N PHE A 109 -12.64 3.61 3.07
CA PHE A 109 -12.21 2.22 3.31
C PHE A 109 -13.28 1.34 3.97
N ALA A 110 -14.28 1.93 4.64
CA ALA A 110 -15.38 1.21 5.28
C ALA A 110 -16.05 0.12 4.42
N PRO A 111 -16.40 0.35 3.13
CA PRO A 111 -16.98 -0.70 2.29
C PRO A 111 -16.01 -1.86 2.01
N VAL A 112 -14.69 -1.61 1.98
CA VAL A 112 -13.68 -2.66 1.82
C VAL A 112 -13.66 -3.58 3.04
N ILE A 113 -13.76 -3.01 4.25
CA ILE A 113 -13.90 -3.78 5.50
C ILE A 113 -15.15 -4.66 5.45
N ALA A 114 -16.28 -4.10 4.99
CA ALA A 114 -17.52 -4.86 4.89
C ALA A 114 -17.40 -6.03 3.91
N ALA A 115 -16.75 -5.82 2.76
CA ALA A 115 -16.54 -6.85 1.74
C ALA A 115 -15.60 -7.98 2.19
N LEU A 116 -14.57 -7.67 2.99
CA LEU A 116 -13.59 -8.64 3.50
C LEU A 116 -14.01 -9.30 4.82
N ARG A 117 -15.14 -8.90 5.41
CA ARG A 117 -15.57 -9.40 6.72
C ARG A 117 -15.95 -10.88 6.64
N GLY A 118 -15.28 -11.70 7.44
CA GLY A 118 -15.60 -13.13 7.57
C GLY A 118 -14.76 -14.03 6.66
N GLU A 119 -13.80 -13.46 5.94
CA GLU A 119 -12.68 -14.20 5.34
C GLU A 119 -11.64 -14.65 6.37
#